data_AF-A0A3L7X3L6-F1
#
_entry.id   AF-A0A3L7X3L6-F1
#
_cell.length_a   1.000
_cell.length_b   1.000
_cell.length_c   1.000
_cell.angle_alpha   90.00
_cell.angle_beta   90.00
_cell.angle_gamma   90.00
#
_symmetry.space_group_name_H-M   'P 1'
#
loop_
_entity.id
_entity.type
_entity.pdbx_description
1 polymer ?
#
loop_
_entity_poly.entity_id
_entity_poly.type
_entity_poly.pdbx_seq_one_letter_code
_entity_poly.pdbx_strand_id
1 'polypeptide(L)'
;MADRFPRRSFLGLLAATAVATPLALLGASEDAVAAVADQCSMDDRDLTPHKGFVSTRPGSGGQCTTHAARRFDTVAPEPGVNWRGNAAYWYDNAAAMGWVLGHDLHDARPGAVVVWSGGAGHVAFIERVTEAGIEVSEMNWSQQMCGWSTRFRTSAWGRVDHATLTWDEVGMRLWHPFVGYIYPVRREISDF
;
A
#
# COMPACT_ATOMS: atom_id res chain seq x y z
N MET A 1 -10.50 15.04 68.26
CA MET A 1 -10.57 13.56 68.15
C MET A 1 -9.61 13.16 67.05
N ALA A 2 -8.51 12.53 67.45
CA ALA A 2 -7.45 12.06 66.57
C ALA A 2 -7.49 10.52 66.60
N ASP A 3 -7.67 9.89 65.46
CA ASP A 3 -7.38 8.46 65.24
C ASP A 3 -6.40 8.41 64.06
N ARG A 4 -5.09 8.20 64.26
CA ARG A 4 -4.38 6.96 64.65
C ARG A 4 -4.59 5.82 63.67
N PHE A 5 -3.94 5.93 62.50
CA PHE A 5 -3.57 4.75 61.72
C PHE A 5 -2.18 4.24 62.14
N PRO A 6 -2.03 2.93 62.42
CA PRO A 6 -0.78 2.37 62.91
C PRO A 6 0.24 2.14 61.78
N ARG A 7 1.47 2.55 62.04
CA ARG A 7 2.67 2.11 61.31
C ARG A 7 2.91 0.63 61.65
N ARG A 8 2.91 -0.25 60.64
CA ARG A 8 3.52 -1.57 60.74
C ARG A 8 4.54 -1.72 59.64
N SER A 9 5.81 -1.63 60.05
CA SER A 9 6.96 -2.13 59.32
C SER A 9 6.83 -3.65 59.19
N PHE A 10 6.91 -4.16 57.96
CA PHE A 10 7.30 -5.54 57.72
C PHE A 10 8.51 -5.50 56.79
N LEU A 11 9.67 -5.80 57.37
CA LEU A 11 10.80 -6.32 56.61
C LEU A 11 10.35 -7.65 56.01
N GLY A 12 10.10 -7.65 54.69
CA GLY A 12 9.94 -8.84 53.88
C GLY A 12 11.16 -8.98 53.00
N LEU A 13 12.01 -9.95 53.33
CA LEU A 13 13.21 -10.36 52.63
C LEU A 13 12.85 -10.77 51.18
N LEU A 14 13.10 -9.91 50.19
CA LEU A 14 13.03 -10.30 48.78
C LEU A 14 14.34 -11.00 48.42
N ALA A 15 14.32 -12.33 48.48
CA ALA A 15 15.32 -13.15 47.79
C ALA A 15 15.12 -12.95 46.28
N ALA A 16 15.97 -12.14 45.66
CA ALA A 16 16.05 -12.02 44.23
C ALA A 16 16.63 -13.30 43.64
N THR A 17 15.77 -14.27 43.29
CA THR A 17 16.16 -15.32 42.34
C THR A 17 16.28 -14.68 40.96
N ALA A 18 17.48 -14.19 40.66
CA ALA A 18 17.88 -13.89 39.30
C ALA A 18 17.89 -15.19 38.50
N VAL A 19 16.77 -15.53 37.86
CA VAL A 19 16.79 -16.45 36.73
C VAL A 19 17.51 -15.70 35.62
N ALA A 20 18.82 -15.93 35.52
CA ALA A 20 19.57 -15.58 34.33
C ALA A 20 18.94 -16.36 33.17
N THR A 21 18.00 -15.72 32.47
CA THR A 21 17.65 -16.14 31.13
C THR A 21 18.94 -16.01 30.34
N PRO A 22 19.48 -17.08 29.74
CA PRO A 22 20.58 -16.91 28.83
C PRO A 22 20.07 -15.98 27.73
N LEU A 23 20.69 -14.80 27.65
CA LEU A 23 20.59 -13.92 26.51
C LEU A 23 21.23 -14.73 25.36
N ALA A 24 20.43 -15.56 24.71
CA ALA A 24 20.81 -16.13 23.44
C ALA A 24 21.03 -14.94 22.53
N LEU A 25 22.31 -14.61 22.30
CA LEU A 25 22.69 -13.83 21.13
C LEU A 25 22.15 -14.62 19.95
N LEU A 26 20.99 -14.18 19.46
CA LEU A 26 20.37 -14.64 18.24
C LEU A 26 21.32 -14.27 17.11
N GLY A 27 22.23 -15.19 16.78
CA GLY A 27 22.83 -15.24 15.46
C GLY A 27 21.68 -15.47 14.49
N ALA A 28 21.23 -14.40 13.83
CA ALA A 28 20.39 -14.56 12.66
C ALA A 28 21.13 -15.51 11.70
N SER A 29 20.46 -16.54 11.20
CA SER A 29 21.07 -17.43 10.22
C SER A 29 21.51 -16.61 9.00
N GLU A 30 22.59 -17.03 8.32
CA GLU A 30 23.02 -16.40 7.07
C GLU A 30 21.86 -16.33 6.05
N ASP A 31 20.98 -17.34 6.05
CA ASP A 31 19.75 -17.36 5.28
C ASP A 31 18.77 -16.23 5.64
N ALA A 32 18.61 -15.92 6.93
CA ALA A 32 17.76 -14.82 7.38
C ALA A 32 18.36 -13.45 6.99
N VAL A 33 19.69 -13.31 7.02
CA VAL A 33 20.38 -12.09 6.58
C VAL A 33 20.29 -11.92 5.06
N ALA A 34 20.46 -13.00 4.29
CA ALA A 34 20.32 -12.99 2.84
C ALA A 34 18.88 -12.70 2.39
N ALA A 35 17.88 -13.28 3.06
CA ALA A 35 16.47 -13.00 2.77
C ALA A 35 16.09 -11.54 3.02
N VAL A 36 16.65 -10.90 4.05
CA VAL A 36 16.46 -9.46 4.30
C VAL A 36 17.20 -8.59 3.28
N ALA A 37 18.41 -9.00 2.85
CA ALA A 37 19.17 -8.30 1.83
C ALA A 37 18.48 -8.34 0.45
N ASP A 38 17.88 -9.48 0.08
CA ASP A 38 17.12 -9.63 -1.18
C ASP A 38 15.87 -8.74 -1.21
N GLN A 39 15.17 -8.60 -0.09
CA GLN A 39 14.03 -7.67 0.06
C GLN A 39 14.45 -6.20 -0.14
N CYS A 40 15.73 -5.88 0.03
CA CYS A 40 16.29 -4.54 -0.16
C CYS A 40 16.92 -4.34 -1.55
N SER A 41 17.05 -5.39 -2.35
CA SER A 41 17.75 -5.32 -3.63
C SER A 41 17.08 -4.35 -4.60
N MET A 42 17.92 -3.66 -5.39
CA MET A 42 17.50 -2.77 -6.46
C MET A 42 17.57 -3.43 -7.85
N ASP A 43 18.14 -4.63 -7.94
CA ASP A 43 18.67 -5.16 -9.20
C ASP A 43 17.57 -5.68 -10.16
N ASP A 44 16.41 -6.10 -9.65
CA ASP A 44 15.29 -6.65 -10.44
C ASP A 44 14.07 -5.72 -10.52
N ARG A 45 14.29 -4.40 -10.47
CA ARG A 45 13.18 -3.42 -10.47
C ARG A 45 12.70 -3.12 -11.89
N ASP A 46 11.39 -3.28 -12.12
CA ASP A 46 10.71 -2.80 -13.32
C ASP A 46 10.59 -1.28 -13.30
N LEU A 47 11.60 -0.68 -13.90
CA LEU A 47 11.76 0.75 -14.06
C LEU A 47 11.46 1.20 -15.49
N THR A 48 10.66 0.43 -16.23
CA THR A 48 10.21 0.85 -17.55
C THR A 48 9.05 1.83 -17.37
N PRO A 49 8.99 2.97 -18.08
CA PRO A 49 7.78 3.82 -18.09
C PRO A 49 6.59 3.16 -18.78
N HIS A 50 5.38 3.64 -18.51
CA HIS A 50 4.17 3.23 -19.25
C HIS A 50 3.31 4.46 -19.54
N LYS A 51 3.00 4.71 -20.82
CA LYS A 51 2.15 5.84 -21.26
C LYS A 51 2.51 7.21 -20.66
N GLY A 52 3.81 7.46 -20.44
CA GLY A 52 4.32 8.70 -19.87
C GLY A 52 4.26 8.80 -18.34
N PHE A 53 3.80 7.76 -17.64
CA PHE A 53 3.98 7.64 -16.19
C PHE A 53 5.44 7.29 -15.88
N VAL A 54 6.22 8.34 -15.64
CA VAL A 54 7.64 8.31 -15.29
C VAL A 54 7.86 8.74 -13.85
N SER A 55 8.87 8.18 -13.20
CA SER A 55 9.56 8.70 -12.02
C SER A 55 10.59 9.76 -12.44
N THR A 56 11.02 10.61 -11.51
CA THR A 56 11.93 11.74 -11.76
C THR A 56 13.42 11.35 -11.80
N ARG A 57 13.77 10.06 -11.89
CA ARG A 57 15.17 9.56 -11.88
C ARG A 57 15.42 8.61 -13.07
N PRO A 58 16.60 8.62 -13.74
CA PRO A 58 16.91 7.62 -14.78
C PRO A 58 16.68 6.19 -14.27
N GLY A 59 15.96 5.36 -15.04
CA GLY A 59 15.33 4.14 -14.52
C GLY A 59 14.02 4.46 -13.80
N SER A 60 13.04 4.99 -14.53
CA SER A 60 11.89 5.72 -13.97
C SER A 60 10.51 5.11 -14.22
N GLY A 61 10.39 3.80 -14.32
CA GLY A 61 9.15 3.10 -14.02
C GLY A 61 8.93 3.05 -12.52
N GLY A 62 8.04 2.18 -12.08
CA GLY A 62 7.97 1.85 -10.66
C GLY A 62 7.10 2.75 -9.79
N GLN A 63 6.34 3.68 -10.35
CA GLN A 63 5.28 4.38 -9.62
C GLN A 63 4.02 3.52 -9.55
N CYS A 64 3.16 3.79 -8.57
CA CYS A 64 1.83 3.19 -8.50
C CYS A 64 1.03 3.38 -9.80
N THR A 65 1.11 4.57 -10.38
CA THR A 65 0.50 4.92 -11.67
C THR A 65 1.02 4.08 -12.83
N THR A 66 2.31 3.73 -12.84
CA THR A 66 2.92 2.94 -13.92
C THR A 66 2.34 1.54 -13.95
N HIS A 67 2.29 0.86 -12.79
CA HIS A 67 1.74 -0.49 -12.68
C HIS A 67 0.23 -0.54 -12.89
N ALA A 68 -0.50 0.37 -12.23
CA ALA A 68 -1.95 0.41 -12.36
C ALA A 68 -2.38 0.63 -13.82
N ALA A 69 -1.71 1.53 -14.56
CA ALA A 69 -2.00 1.74 -15.97
C ALA A 69 -1.68 0.51 -16.83
N ARG A 70 -0.56 -0.18 -16.58
CA ARG A 70 -0.22 -1.42 -17.29
C ARG A 70 -1.27 -2.49 -17.08
N ARG A 71 -1.64 -2.77 -15.82
CA ARG A 71 -2.63 -3.80 -15.52
C ARG A 71 -4.00 -3.44 -16.08
N PHE A 72 -4.43 -2.19 -15.94
CA PHE A 72 -5.69 -1.72 -16.50
C PHE A 72 -5.77 -1.90 -18.02
N ASP A 73 -4.70 -1.56 -18.75
CA ASP A 73 -4.63 -1.73 -20.21
C ASP A 73 -4.75 -3.19 -20.66
N THR A 74 -4.48 -4.18 -19.79
CA THR A 74 -4.65 -5.60 -20.16
C THR A 74 -6.10 -6.07 -20.17
N VAL A 75 -7.01 -5.33 -19.53
CA VAL A 75 -8.42 -5.72 -19.38
C VAL A 75 -9.40 -4.67 -19.91
N ALA A 76 -8.95 -3.42 -20.05
CA ALA A 76 -9.76 -2.34 -20.56
C ALA A 76 -9.81 -2.35 -22.10
N PRO A 77 -10.94 -1.94 -22.71
CA PRO A 77 -10.98 -1.69 -24.15
C PRO A 77 -10.00 -0.59 -24.53
N GLU A 78 -9.52 -0.61 -25.78
CA GLU A 78 -8.74 0.49 -26.35
C GLU A 78 -9.47 1.84 -26.15
N PRO A 79 -8.75 2.91 -25.77
CA PRO A 79 -7.29 3.04 -25.74
C PRO A 79 -6.63 2.59 -24.42
N GLY A 80 -7.37 1.97 -23.50
CA GLY A 80 -6.95 1.81 -22.11
C GLY A 80 -6.74 3.16 -21.41
N VAL A 81 -5.83 3.25 -20.45
CA VAL A 81 -5.48 4.51 -19.79
C VAL A 81 -5.09 5.56 -20.83
N ASN A 82 -5.87 6.63 -20.88
CA ASN A 82 -5.69 7.75 -21.81
C ASN A 82 -5.71 9.11 -21.09
N TRP A 83 -5.56 9.10 -19.77
CA TRP A 83 -5.35 10.28 -18.94
C TRP A 83 -3.93 10.34 -18.40
N ARG A 84 -3.58 11.44 -17.70
CA ARG A 84 -2.24 11.70 -17.16
C ARG A 84 -2.32 12.27 -15.74
N GLY A 85 -1.17 12.45 -15.11
CA GLY A 85 -1.01 13.13 -13.83
C GLY A 85 -0.83 12.17 -12.65
N ASN A 86 -0.76 12.78 -11.46
CA ASN A 86 -0.58 12.06 -10.19
C ASN A 86 -1.83 11.23 -9.86
N ALA A 87 -1.61 10.15 -9.10
CA ALA A 87 -2.65 9.22 -8.66
C ALA A 87 -3.87 9.91 -8.02
N ALA A 88 -3.65 10.96 -7.22
CA ALA A 88 -4.73 11.71 -6.57
C ALA A 88 -5.78 12.29 -7.54
N TYR A 89 -5.41 12.52 -8.81
CA TYR A 89 -6.30 13.11 -9.82
C TYR A 89 -6.83 12.09 -10.82
N TRP A 90 -6.49 10.81 -10.67
CA TRP A 90 -6.88 9.78 -11.65
C TRP A 90 -8.38 9.59 -11.75
N TYR A 91 -9.10 9.72 -10.63
CA TYR A 91 -10.55 9.58 -10.63
C TYR A 91 -11.22 10.59 -11.56
N ASP A 92 -10.95 11.88 -11.36
CA ASP A 92 -11.52 12.96 -12.16
C ASP A 92 -11.00 12.95 -13.61
N ASN A 93 -9.71 12.66 -13.79
CA ASN A 93 -9.13 12.62 -15.14
C ASN A 93 -9.69 11.44 -15.96
N ALA A 94 -9.91 10.27 -15.35
CA ALA A 94 -10.58 9.15 -16.01
C ALA A 94 -12.05 9.48 -16.33
N ALA A 95 -12.74 10.18 -15.42
CA ALA A 95 -14.09 10.70 -15.68
C ALA A 95 -14.13 11.57 -16.94
N ALA A 96 -13.20 12.54 -17.02
CA ALA A 96 -13.08 13.47 -18.15
C ALA A 96 -12.78 12.74 -19.47
N MET A 97 -12.12 11.59 -19.40
CA MET A 97 -11.89 10.74 -20.57
C MET A 97 -13.06 9.81 -20.90
N GLY A 98 -14.15 9.80 -20.11
CA GLY A 98 -15.36 9.02 -20.40
C GLY A 98 -15.38 7.61 -19.81
N TRP A 99 -14.59 7.34 -18.77
CA TRP A 99 -14.60 6.06 -18.08
C TRP A 99 -15.75 5.97 -17.06
N VAL A 100 -16.25 4.75 -16.82
CA VAL A 100 -17.24 4.49 -15.77
C VAL A 100 -16.53 4.46 -14.43
N LEU A 101 -17.10 5.15 -13.44
CA LEU A 101 -16.54 5.28 -12.11
C LEU A 101 -17.50 4.73 -11.05
N GLY A 102 -16.93 4.23 -9.95
CA GLY A 102 -17.65 3.85 -8.74
C GLY A 102 -17.21 4.74 -7.58
N HIS A 103 -18.12 5.02 -6.66
CA HIS A 103 -17.83 5.83 -5.46
C HIS A 103 -18.24 5.13 -4.17
N ASP A 104 -19.03 4.05 -4.26
CA ASP A 104 -19.28 3.18 -3.12
C ASP A 104 -18.05 2.29 -2.90
N LEU A 105 -17.67 2.15 -1.65
CA LEU A 105 -16.54 1.33 -1.20
C LEU A 105 -16.74 -0.15 -1.55
N HIS A 106 -17.97 -0.65 -1.52
CA HIS A 106 -18.29 -2.06 -1.72
C HIS A 106 -18.61 -2.40 -3.20
N ASP A 107 -18.60 -1.41 -4.09
CA ASP A 107 -18.75 -1.61 -5.53
C ASP A 107 -17.45 -2.06 -6.24
N ALA A 108 -16.45 -2.51 -5.48
CA ALA A 108 -15.19 -2.99 -6.02
C ALA A 108 -15.39 -4.13 -7.03
N ARG A 109 -14.59 -4.15 -8.09
CA ARG A 109 -14.62 -5.20 -9.12
C ARG A 109 -13.19 -5.60 -9.51
N PRO A 110 -12.90 -6.89 -9.73
CA PRO A 110 -11.66 -7.30 -10.36
C PRO A 110 -11.47 -6.57 -11.69
N GLY A 111 -10.24 -6.13 -11.97
CA GLY A 111 -9.94 -5.33 -13.16
C GLY A 111 -10.08 -3.82 -12.99
N ALA A 112 -10.73 -3.35 -11.92
CA ALA A 112 -10.81 -1.92 -11.63
C ALA A 112 -9.51 -1.38 -11.04
N VAL A 113 -9.32 -0.06 -11.14
CA VAL A 113 -8.31 0.68 -10.38
C VAL A 113 -8.98 1.36 -9.19
N VAL A 114 -8.46 1.13 -8.00
CA VAL A 114 -8.84 1.87 -6.79
C VAL A 114 -7.99 3.12 -6.65
N VAL A 115 -8.61 4.24 -6.27
CA VAL A 115 -7.98 5.55 -6.15
C VAL A 115 -8.08 6.09 -4.73
N TRP A 116 -6.95 6.53 -4.19
CA TRP A 116 -6.86 7.27 -2.93
C TRP A 116 -6.22 8.65 -3.16
N SER A 117 -6.72 9.67 -2.46
CA SER A 117 -6.25 11.06 -2.57
C SER A 117 -5.25 11.44 -1.48
N GLY A 118 -4.85 12.72 -1.41
CA GLY A 118 -3.85 13.24 -0.46
C GLY A 118 -2.43 13.20 -1.01
N GLY A 119 -1.67 14.30 -0.91
CA GLY A 119 -0.32 14.39 -1.50
C GLY A 119 -0.32 14.08 -3.01
N ALA A 120 0.51 13.13 -3.45
CA ALA A 120 0.48 12.61 -4.83
C ALA A 120 -0.65 11.58 -5.07
N GLY A 121 -1.34 11.15 -4.02
CA GLY A 121 -2.33 10.08 -4.02
C GLY A 121 -1.71 8.70 -4.20
N HIS A 122 -2.58 7.70 -4.32
CA HIS A 122 -2.18 6.34 -4.63
C HIS A 122 -3.23 5.64 -5.49
N VAL A 123 -2.78 4.73 -6.33
CA VAL A 123 -3.63 3.87 -7.14
C VAL A 123 -3.12 2.45 -7.11
N ALA A 124 -4.05 1.49 -7.12
CA ALA A 124 -3.73 0.08 -7.21
C ALA A 124 -4.72 -0.64 -8.12
N PHE A 125 -4.30 -1.75 -8.71
CA PHE A 125 -5.17 -2.57 -9.55
C PHE A 125 -5.80 -3.67 -8.70
N ILE A 126 -7.12 -3.85 -8.82
CA ILE A 126 -7.86 -4.87 -8.07
C ILE A 126 -7.73 -6.21 -8.78
N GLU A 127 -6.97 -7.12 -8.17
CA GLU A 127 -6.80 -8.49 -8.65
C GLU A 127 -7.99 -9.35 -8.25
N ARG A 128 -8.49 -9.18 -7.02
CA ARG A 128 -9.61 -9.97 -6.48
C ARG A 128 -10.44 -9.17 -5.47
N VAL A 129 -11.73 -9.50 -5.39
CA VAL A 129 -12.64 -9.01 -4.35
C VAL A 129 -13.04 -10.18 -3.47
N THR A 130 -13.08 -9.96 -2.17
CA THR A 130 -13.45 -10.93 -1.14
C THR A 130 -14.54 -10.34 -0.25
N GLU A 131 -15.13 -11.14 0.62
CA GLU A 131 -16.11 -10.65 1.60
C GLU A 131 -15.49 -9.60 2.55
N ALA A 132 -14.23 -9.79 2.94
CA ALA A 132 -13.53 -8.93 3.90
C ALA A 132 -12.96 -7.64 3.27
N GLY A 133 -12.84 -7.57 1.95
CA GLY A 133 -12.17 -6.47 1.25
C GLY A 133 -11.61 -6.84 -0.11
N ILE A 134 -10.45 -6.31 -0.47
CA ILE A 134 -9.85 -6.48 -1.81
C ILE A 134 -8.41 -6.98 -1.74
N GLU A 135 -7.99 -7.69 -2.78
CA GLU A 135 -6.59 -7.95 -3.06
C GLU A 135 -6.15 -7.09 -4.23
N VAL A 136 -5.05 -6.38 -4.04
CA VAL A 136 -4.51 -5.46 -5.04
C VAL A 136 -3.09 -5.83 -5.42
N SER A 137 -2.73 -5.53 -6.66
CA SER A 137 -1.34 -5.42 -7.08
C SER A 137 -1.00 -3.93 -7.29
N GLU A 138 0.16 -3.54 -6.80
CA GLU A 138 0.58 -2.14 -6.77
C GLU A 138 2.11 -2.01 -6.81
N MET A 139 2.58 -0.79 -7.06
CA MET A 139 4.00 -0.46 -6.92
C MET A 139 4.14 0.70 -5.96
N ASN A 140 5.29 0.77 -5.30
CA ASN A 140 5.72 1.94 -4.57
C ASN A 140 4.69 2.38 -3.50
N TRP A 141 4.22 1.41 -2.72
CA TRP A 141 3.43 1.66 -1.50
C TRP A 141 4.07 1.06 -0.26
N SER A 142 4.73 -0.11 -0.38
CA SER A 142 5.30 -0.86 0.74
C SER A 142 6.11 0.03 1.70
N GLN A 143 5.77 -0.10 2.97
CA GLN A 143 6.52 0.44 4.12
C GLN A 143 7.56 -0.57 4.65
N GLN A 144 7.62 -1.77 4.07
CA GLN A 144 8.30 -2.92 4.66
C GLN A 144 9.60 -3.31 3.96
N MET A 145 10.01 -2.62 2.90
CA MET A 145 11.32 -2.92 2.31
C MET A 145 12.43 -2.26 3.13
N CYS A 146 13.29 -3.12 3.70
CA CYS A 146 14.37 -2.84 4.64
C CYS A 146 13.89 -2.47 6.05
N GLY A 147 14.03 -3.44 6.98
CA GLY A 147 13.76 -3.26 8.39
C GLY A 147 14.32 -1.94 8.93
N TRP A 148 13.57 -1.33 9.86
CA TRP A 148 13.82 -0.05 10.54
C TRP A 148 13.35 1.24 9.84
N SER A 149 12.87 1.18 8.59
CA SER A 149 12.19 2.31 7.94
C SER A 149 10.80 2.55 8.57
N THR A 150 10.77 3.06 9.80
CA THR A 150 9.52 3.26 10.53
C THR A 150 8.69 4.42 9.99
N ARG A 151 9.22 5.38 9.24
CA ARG A 151 8.45 6.57 8.85
C ARG A 151 8.97 7.19 7.57
N PHE A 152 8.08 7.27 6.58
CA PHE A 152 8.18 8.10 5.37
C PHE A 152 9.17 7.63 4.30
N ARG A 153 8.67 6.82 3.36
CA ARG A 153 8.73 6.99 1.91
C ARG A 153 8.44 5.64 1.29
N THR A 154 7.61 5.64 0.27
CA THR A 154 7.39 4.49 -0.60
C THR A 154 8.75 3.89 -1.02
N SER A 155 9.03 2.62 -0.66
CA SER A 155 10.38 2.03 -0.80
C SER A 155 10.50 0.95 -1.89
N ALA A 156 9.36 0.43 -2.35
CA ALA A 156 9.26 -0.59 -3.41
C ALA A 156 9.16 -0.01 -4.83
N TRP A 157 10.01 0.97 -5.16
CA TRP A 157 10.13 1.48 -6.53
C TRP A 157 10.38 0.34 -7.52
N GLY A 158 9.53 0.17 -8.52
CA GLY A 158 9.72 -0.82 -9.59
C GLY A 158 9.48 -2.27 -9.18
N ARG A 159 9.00 -2.53 -7.96
CA ARG A 159 8.57 -3.86 -7.54
C ARG A 159 7.06 -3.89 -7.42
N VAL A 160 6.45 -4.89 -8.06
CA VAL A 160 5.03 -5.18 -7.84
C VAL A 160 4.88 -5.87 -6.50
N ASP A 161 4.16 -5.24 -5.60
CA ASP A 161 3.72 -5.81 -4.34
C ASP A 161 2.25 -6.22 -4.44
N HIS A 162 1.88 -7.25 -3.69
CA HIS A 162 0.50 -7.65 -3.50
C HIS A 162 0.08 -7.38 -2.06
N ALA A 163 -1.10 -6.79 -1.89
CA ALA A 163 -1.66 -6.49 -0.58
C ALA A 163 -3.11 -6.94 -0.50
N THR A 164 -3.49 -7.53 0.62
CA THR A 164 -4.89 -7.75 1.01
C THR A 164 -5.30 -6.61 1.93
N LEU A 165 -6.39 -5.92 1.57
CA LEU A 165 -6.92 -4.79 2.31
C LEU A 165 -8.33 -5.13 2.78
N THR A 166 -8.60 -4.91 4.06
CA THR A 166 -9.96 -4.89 4.60
C THR A 166 -10.74 -3.69 4.08
N TRP A 167 -12.07 -3.71 4.13
CA TRP A 167 -12.87 -2.55 3.73
C TRP A 167 -12.49 -1.26 4.47
N ASP A 168 -12.17 -1.33 5.76
CA ASP A 168 -11.70 -0.17 6.53
C ASP A 168 -10.39 0.40 5.96
N GLU A 169 -9.43 -0.45 5.58
CA GLU A 169 -8.17 -0.05 4.95
C GLU A 169 -8.36 0.46 3.52
N VAL A 170 -9.38 -0.02 2.81
CA VAL A 170 -9.78 0.55 1.52
C VAL A 170 -10.38 1.95 1.74
N GLY A 171 -11.24 2.15 2.73
CA GLY A 171 -11.85 3.44 3.02
C GLY A 171 -10.82 4.51 3.42
N MET A 172 -9.79 4.08 4.14
CA MET A 172 -8.67 4.93 4.53
C MET A 172 -7.35 4.16 4.47
N ARG A 173 -6.53 4.47 3.46
CA ARG A 173 -5.19 3.89 3.37
C ARG A 173 -4.18 4.77 4.09
N LEU A 174 -3.99 4.53 5.38
CA LEU A 174 -3.23 5.39 6.30
C LEU A 174 -3.86 6.79 6.43
N TRP A 175 -3.32 7.78 5.69
CA TRP A 175 -3.82 9.15 5.63
C TRP A 175 -4.33 9.51 4.23
N HIS A 176 -4.42 8.52 3.33
CA HIS A 176 -4.93 8.69 1.98
C HIS A 176 -6.39 8.21 1.92
N PRO A 177 -7.37 9.13 1.90
CA PRO A 177 -8.78 8.73 1.89
C PRO A 177 -9.17 8.18 0.52
N PHE A 178 -10.07 7.20 0.53
CA PHE A 178 -10.70 6.64 -0.66
C PHE A 178 -11.40 7.73 -1.48
N VAL A 179 -11.26 7.64 -2.81
CA VAL A 179 -11.95 8.50 -3.76
C VAL A 179 -12.98 7.70 -4.53
N GLY A 180 -12.60 6.52 -5.02
CA GLY A 180 -13.46 5.71 -5.84
C GLY A 180 -12.71 4.68 -6.68
N TYR A 181 -13.47 4.05 -7.57
CA TYR A 181 -12.98 3.07 -8.55
C TYR A 181 -13.07 3.62 -9.97
N ILE A 182 -12.08 3.26 -10.79
CA ILE A 182 -12.10 3.42 -12.25
C ILE A 182 -12.32 2.04 -12.85
N TYR A 183 -13.46 1.81 -13.49
CA TYR A 183 -13.76 0.52 -14.11
C TYR A 183 -13.21 0.43 -15.54
N PRO A 184 -12.83 -0.76 -16.02
CA PRO A 184 -12.36 -1.00 -17.38
C PRO A 184 -13.53 -1.00 -18.40
N VAL A 185 -14.45 -0.04 -18.25
CA VAL A 185 -15.65 0.11 -19.07
C VAL A 185 -15.83 1.58 -19.41
N ARG A 186 -16.19 1.84 -20.66
CA ARG A 186 -16.47 3.18 -21.20
C ARG A 186 -17.92 3.53 -20.95
N ARG A 187 -18.22 4.79 -20.67
CA ARG A 187 -19.61 5.28 -20.75
C ARG A 187 -20.05 5.17 -22.20
N GLU A 188 -21.23 4.61 -22.45
CA GLU A 188 -21.84 4.69 -23.77
C GLU A 188 -22.06 6.18 -24.08
N ILE A 189 -21.46 6.65 -25.17
CA ILE A 189 -21.80 7.96 -25.71
C ILE A 189 -23.14 7.74 -26.41
N SER A 190 -24.23 8.11 -25.74
CA SER A 190 -25.51 8.21 -26.41
C SER A 190 -25.36 9.35 -27.43
N ASP A 191 -25.37 9.02 -28.72
CA ASP A 191 -25.42 10.02 -29.78
C ASP A 191 -26.70 10.85 -29.59
N PHE A 192 -26.54 12.14 -29.28
CA PHE A 192 -27.61 13.14 -29.26
C PHE A 192 -27.68 13.86 -30.60
#